data_AF-A0A7Z8QJW2-F1
#
_entry.id   AF-A0A7Z8QJW2-F1
#
_cell.length_a   1.000
_cell.length_b   1.000
_cell.length_c   1.000
_cell.angle_alpha   90.00
_cell.angle_beta   90.00
_cell.angle_gamma   90.00
#
_symmetry.space_group_name_H-M   'P 1'
#
loop_
_entity.id
_entity.type
_entity.pdbx_description
1 polymer ?
#
loop_
_entity_poly.entity_id
_entity_poly.type
_entity_poly.pdbx_seq_one_letter_code
_entity_poly.pdbx_strand_id
1 'polypeptide(L)' 'MNEQRHGIHTVSILMVHIVWVTKYRYPVLQGNIQKRCRELVM' A
#
# COMPACT_ATOMS: atom_id res chain seq x y z
N MET A 1 3.06 20.44 -3.82
CA MET A 1 3.78 19.98 -5.02
C MET A 1 4.41 18.65 -4.66
N ASN A 2 4.03 17.53 -5.30
CA ASN A 2 4.49 16.20 -4.90
C ASN A 2 6.01 16.09 -5.09
N GLU A 3 6.72 15.66 -4.05
CA GLU A 3 8.18 15.46 -4.11
C GLU A 3 8.51 14.37 -5.15
N GLN A 4 9.37 14.70 -6.11
CA GLN A 4 9.81 13.76 -7.13
C GLN A 4 10.96 12.91 -6.59
N ARG A 5 10.95 11.60 -6.88
CA ARG A 5 12.05 10.71 -6.52
C ARG A 5 13.23 10.98 -7.44
N HIS A 6 14.37 11.37 -6.86
CA HIS A 6 15.63 11.56 -7.55
C HIS A 6 16.58 10.40 -7.27
N GLY A 7 17.14 9.82 -8.32
CA GLY A 7 18.29 8.92 -8.29
C GLY A 7 19.50 9.58 -8.95
N ILE A 8 20.63 8.87 -9.01
CA ILE A 8 21.92 9.42 -9.49
C ILE A 8 21.81 9.98 -10.92
N HIS A 9 21.00 9.36 -11.79
CA HIS A 9 20.78 9.80 -13.17
C HIS A 9 19.30 9.70 -13.60
N THR A 10 18.35 9.82 -12.66
CA THR A 10 16.91 9.68 -13.00
C THR A 10 16.04 10.50 -12.07
N VAL A 11 15.01 11.15 -12.62
CA VAL A 11 13.93 11.79 -11.88
C VAL A 11 12.63 11.10 -12.25
N SER A 12 11.87 10.65 -11.26
CA SER A 12 10.67 9.84 -11.49
C SER A 12 9.57 10.12 -10.48
N ILE A 13 8.33 9.87 -10.92
CA ILE A 13 7.16 9.81 -10.07
C ILE A 13 6.40 8.55 -10.49
N LEU A 14 6.16 7.64 -9.55
CA LEU A 14 5.35 6.45 -9.79
C LEU A 14 4.12 6.48 -8.88
N MET A 15 2.95 6.72 -9.47
CA MET A 15 1.67 6.70 -8.79
C MET A 15 0.90 5.45 -9.23
N VAL A 16 0.56 4.57 -8.28
CA VAL A 16 -0.13 3.32 -8.56
C VAL A 16 -1.31 3.14 -7.60
N HIS A 17 -2.39 2.55 -8.11
CA HIS A 17 -3.56 2.16 -7.33
C HIS A 17 -3.58 0.63 -7.21
N ILE A 18 -3.22 0.12 -6.03
CA ILE A 18 -3.11 -1.32 -5.77
C ILE A 18 -4.30 -1.75 -4.91
N VAL A 19 -5.03 -2.78 -5.37
CA VAL A 19 -6.17 -3.38 -4.66
C VAL A 19 -5.95 -4.89 -4.58
N TRP A 20 -6.30 -5.49 -3.45
CA TRP A 20 -6.16 -6.92 -3.21
C TRP A 20 -7.29 -7.42 -2.30
N VAL A 21 -7.45 -8.75 -2.24
CA VAL A 21 -8.49 -9.41 -1.43
C VAL A 21 -7.92 -10.59 -0.65
N THR A 22 -8.62 -10.99 0.40
CA THR A 22 -8.27 -12.15 1.21
C THR A 22 -8.48 -13.46 0.44
N LYS A 23 -7.74 -14.50 0.82
CA LYS A 23 -7.94 -15.85 0.29
C LYS A 23 -9.41 -16.27 0.49
N TYR A 24 -10.04 -16.74 -0.58
CA TYR A 24 -11.47 -17.10 -0.60
C TYR A 24 -12.45 -15.97 -0.23
N ARG A 25 -11.99 -14.70 -0.21
CA ARG A 25 -12.78 -13.51 0.14
C ARG A 25 -13.45 -13.56 1.51
N TYR A 26 -12.88 -14.31 2.46
CA TYR A 26 -13.40 -14.31 3.82
C TYR A 26 -13.25 -12.92 4.46
N PRO A 27 -14.26 -12.44 5.21
CA PRO A 27 -14.26 -11.11 5.81
C PRO A 27 -13.40 -11.07 7.09
N VAL A 28 -12.14 -11.51 7.02
CA VAL A 28 -11.23 -11.64 8.17
C VAL A 28 -10.54 -10.32 8.56
N LEU A 29 -10.54 -9.32 7.68
CA LEU A 29 -9.94 -8.00 7.92
C LEU A 29 -10.87 -7.13 8.77
N GLN A 30 -11.09 -7.52 10.02
CA GLN A 30 -11.94 -6.82 10.98
C GLN A 30 -11.23 -6.69 12.33
N GLY A 31 -11.70 -5.75 13.17
CA GLY A 31 -11.21 -5.57 14.54
C GLY A 31 -9.69 -5.37 14.64
N ASN A 32 -9.03 -6.13 15.50
CA ASN A 32 -7.59 -6.03 15.72
C ASN A 32 -6.76 -6.48 14.51
N ILE A 33 -7.26 -7.43 13.72
CA ILE A 33 -6.58 -7.91 12.51
C ILE A 33 -6.47 -6.78 11.49
N GLN A 34 -7.56 -6.02 11.31
CA GLN A 34 -7.57 -4.84 10.42
C GLN A 34 -6.53 -3.80 10.86
N LYS A 35 -6.49 -3.46 12.16
CA LYS A 35 -5.53 -2.48 12.70
C LYS A 35 -4.09 -2.91 12.44
N ARG A 36 -3.76 -4.16 12.80
CA ARG A 36 -2.42 -4.71 12.61
C ARG A 36 -2.02 -4.81 11.14
N CYS A 37 -2.95 -5.20 10.26
CA CYS A 37 -2.69 -5.25 8.83
C CYS A 37 -2.37 -3.87 8.25
N ARG A 38 -3.04 -2.82 8.74
CA ARG A 38 -2.77 -1.45 8.31
C ARG A 38 -1.37 -1.00 8.72
N GLU A 39 -0.96 -1.28 9.96
CA GLU A 39 0.39 -0.96 10.46
C GLU A 39 1.53 -1.64 9.68
N LEU A 40 1.28 -2.82 9.11
CA LEU A 40 2.31 -3.58 8.40
C LEU A 40 2.44 -3.18 6.93
N VAL A 41 1.34 -2.73 6.31
CA VAL A 41 1.26 -2.51 4.86
C VAL A 41 1.26 -1.03 4.47
N MET A 42 0.73 -0.15 5.33
CA MET A 42 0.63 1.30 5.10
C MET A 42 1.58 2.07 6.00
#